data_AF-A0A9Q1HB52-F1
#
_entry.id   AF-A0A9Q1HB52-F1
#
_cell.length_a   1.000
_cell.length_b   1.000
_cell.length_c   1.000
_cell.angle_alpha   90.00
_cell.angle_beta   90.00
_cell.angle_gamma   90.00
#
_symmetry.space_group_name_H-M   'P 1'
#
loop_
_entity.id
_entity.type
_entity.pdbx_description
1 polymer ?
#
loop_
_entity_poly.entity_id
_entity_poly.type
_entity_poly.pdbx_seq_one_letter_code
_entity_poly.pdbx_strand_id
1 'polypeptide(L)'
;MPTRGRPSLSQKNSARDKPSATPHRPTQREGTVSSLVDQLADDNPSWEAALDNFKKVVDESVSSLHDGINQLKVDLGQAIEFQAKRIDDLESKMADILSDHTNFHAKISRLESALEQKDEELNKLERMSRRNNFRIVGYPKLHQENVEDIVRDEIIPLFGDSNGIVVERCHRDGRGFNGRPPHILVRCLSYRMKVNIMKNRRTVLYGKDYFIVDDLTKMDLAERKK
;
A
#
# COMPACT_ATOMS: atom_id res chain seq x y z
N MET A 1 -10.88 6.00 11.38
CA MET A 1 -12.14 6.71 11.67
C MET A 1 -12.79 6.08 12.89
N PRO A 2 -13.10 6.85 13.95
CA PRO A 2 -13.62 6.36 15.24
C PRO A 2 -15.15 6.51 15.34
N THR A 3 -15.83 5.70 16.16
CA THR A 3 -17.16 5.91 16.81
C THR A 3 -17.54 4.57 17.48
N ARG A 4 -18.26 4.39 18.60
CA ARG A 4 -18.96 5.10 19.70
C ARG A 4 -19.22 3.96 20.73
N GLY A 5 -19.21 4.06 22.06
CA GLY A 5 -19.92 4.98 22.96
C GLY A 5 -21.27 4.41 23.44
N ARG A 6 -21.28 3.70 24.61
CA ARG A 6 -22.27 3.59 25.76
C ARG A 6 -23.82 3.66 25.53
N PRO A 7 -24.74 3.48 26.52
CA PRO A 7 -24.74 2.83 27.87
C PRO A 7 -26.04 2.00 28.22
N SER A 8 -26.09 1.60 29.51
CA SER A 8 -27.11 0.98 30.38
C SER A 8 -28.61 1.38 30.31
N LEU A 9 -29.48 0.50 30.82
CA LEU A 9 -30.82 0.84 31.33
C LEU A 9 -31.20 0.03 32.59
N SER A 10 -31.84 0.71 33.54
CA SER A 10 -32.25 0.23 34.86
C SER A 10 -33.78 0.21 35.01
N GLN A 11 -34.25 -0.66 35.93
CA GLN A 11 -35.45 -0.60 36.78
C GLN A 11 -36.87 -0.50 36.19
N LYS A 12 -37.80 -1.36 36.68
CA LYS A 12 -38.89 -0.99 37.64
C LYS A 12 -39.88 -2.14 37.97
N ASN A 13 -40.06 -2.35 39.28
CA ASN A 13 -41.25 -2.57 40.14
C ASN A 13 -42.57 -3.18 39.57
N SER A 14 -43.22 -4.05 40.35
CA SER A 14 -44.45 -3.72 41.13
C SER A 14 -45.08 -4.94 41.83
N ALA A 15 -45.46 -4.75 43.09
CA ALA A 15 -46.25 -5.65 43.95
C ALA A 15 -47.78 -5.43 43.81
N ARG A 16 -48.58 -6.38 44.33
CA ARG A 16 -50.02 -6.32 44.73
C ARG A 16 -50.42 -7.72 45.24
N ASP A 17 -51.42 -7.98 46.08
CA ASP A 17 -52.10 -7.33 47.22
C ASP A 17 -53.09 -8.40 47.74
N LYS A 18 -53.40 -8.44 49.05
CA LYS A 18 -54.42 -9.30 49.69
C LYS A 18 -55.83 -8.68 49.59
N PRO A 19 -56.93 -9.46 49.75
CA PRO A 19 -57.78 -9.41 50.99
C PRO A 19 -58.40 -10.80 51.34
N SER A 20 -58.72 -11.23 52.58
CA SER A 20 -59.59 -10.76 53.71
C SER A 20 -61.11 -10.92 53.51
N ALA A 21 -61.74 -11.90 54.21
CA ALA A 21 -63.00 -11.75 54.98
C ALA A 21 -63.47 -13.06 55.70
N THR A 22 -63.80 -12.92 56.99
CA THR A 22 -64.51 -13.84 57.95
C THR A 22 -66.06 -13.65 57.83
N PRO A 23 -67.02 -14.11 58.71
CA PRO A 23 -67.02 -14.92 59.96
C PRO A 23 -68.20 -15.95 60.17
N HIS A 24 -68.16 -16.76 61.24
CA HIS A 24 -69.25 -16.86 62.26
C HIS A 24 -68.89 -17.67 63.54
N ARG A 25 -69.55 -17.27 64.65
CA ARG A 25 -69.55 -17.66 66.10
C ARG A 25 -70.54 -18.84 66.37
N PRO A 26 -70.86 -19.32 67.61
CA PRO A 26 -70.36 -19.10 68.99
C PRO A 26 -70.09 -20.42 69.78
N THR A 27 -69.57 -20.47 71.01
CA THR A 27 -70.23 -20.21 72.32
C THR A 27 -69.26 -20.34 73.50
N GLN A 28 -69.61 -19.69 74.62
CA GLN A 28 -68.87 -19.48 75.88
C GLN A 28 -68.65 -20.73 76.75
N ARG A 29 -67.56 -20.74 77.54
CA ARG A 29 -67.62 -20.99 79.00
C ARG A 29 -66.33 -20.56 79.71
N GLU A 30 -66.51 -19.94 80.85
CA GLU A 30 -65.53 -19.36 81.78
C GLU A 30 -64.77 -20.45 82.55
N GLY A 31 -63.52 -20.16 82.95
CA GLY A 31 -62.84 -20.97 83.96
C GLY A 31 -61.31 -20.87 83.99
N THR A 32 -60.82 -19.99 84.87
CA THR A 32 -59.66 -20.21 85.77
C THR A 32 -58.23 -20.06 85.22
N VAL A 33 -57.58 -18.99 85.69
CA VAL A 33 -56.23 -18.48 85.39
C VAL A 33 -55.13 -19.27 86.13
N SER A 34 -55.11 -20.59 86.00
CA SER A 34 -54.16 -21.44 86.75
C SER A 34 -53.53 -22.54 85.91
N SER A 35 -53.08 -22.24 84.69
CA SER A 35 -52.22 -23.16 83.92
C SER A 35 -51.14 -22.47 83.06
N LEU A 36 -50.82 -21.20 83.37
CA LEU A 36 -49.90 -20.36 82.60
C LEU A 36 -48.42 -20.48 83.02
N VAL A 37 -48.03 -21.49 83.81
CA VAL A 37 -46.64 -21.60 84.33
C VAL A 37 -45.99 -22.98 84.11
N ASP A 38 -46.74 -24.02 83.71
CA ASP A 38 -46.15 -25.35 83.42
C ASP A 38 -46.13 -25.71 81.92
N GLN A 39 -46.39 -24.75 81.04
CA GLN A 39 -46.13 -24.84 79.58
C GLN A 39 -44.85 -24.08 79.17
N LEU A 40 -43.87 -24.00 80.07
CA LEU A 40 -42.58 -23.32 79.84
C LEU A 40 -41.39 -24.27 79.99
N ALA A 41 -41.49 -25.44 79.38
CA ALA A 41 -40.37 -26.35 79.17
C ALA A 41 -40.33 -26.90 77.73
N ASP A 42 -40.83 -26.14 76.75
CA ASP A 42 -40.81 -26.51 75.33
C ASP A 42 -40.27 -25.40 74.40
N ASP A 43 -39.58 -24.40 74.97
CA ASP A 43 -38.93 -23.33 74.21
C ASP A 43 -37.46 -23.66 73.93
N ASN A 44 -37.22 -24.65 73.08
CA ASN A 44 -35.99 -24.71 72.28
C ASN A 44 -36.27 -25.49 70.98
N PRO A 45 -36.47 -24.79 69.84
CA PRO A 45 -35.42 -24.81 68.82
C PRO A 45 -35.45 -23.59 67.86
N SER A 46 -35.52 -22.34 68.35
CA SER A 46 -35.46 -21.16 67.46
C SER A 46 -34.10 -20.99 66.77
N TRP A 47 -33.02 -21.47 67.39
CA TRP A 47 -31.66 -21.36 66.86
C TRP A 47 -31.26 -22.60 66.06
N GLU A 48 -31.78 -23.79 66.37
CA GLU A 48 -31.52 -25.02 65.61
C GLU A 48 -32.15 -24.94 64.21
N ALA A 49 -33.40 -24.47 64.10
CA ALA A 49 -34.05 -24.24 62.81
C ALA A 49 -33.37 -23.12 61.99
N ALA A 50 -32.89 -22.07 62.66
CA ALA A 50 -32.13 -21.00 62.01
C ALA A 50 -30.76 -21.47 61.53
N LEU A 51 -30.08 -22.34 62.31
CA LEU A 51 -28.80 -22.94 61.96
C LEU A 51 -28.94 -23.93 60.79
N ASP A 52 -30.00 -24.73 60.76
CA ASP A 52 -30.26 -25.65 59.64
C ASP A 52 -30.65 -24.90 58.35
N ASN A 53 -31.40 -23.81 58.46
CA ASN A 53 -31.67 -22.95 57.31
C ASN A 53 -30.38 -22.25 56.81
N PHE A 54 -29.51 -21.81 57.73
CA PHE A 54 -28.22 -21.23 57.36
C PHE A 54 -27.31 -22.26 56.66
N LYS A 55 -27.19 -23.49 57.19
CA LYS A 55 -26.45 -24.57 56.55
C LYS A 55 -26.98 -24.82 55.14
N LYS A 56 -28.29 -24.92 54.97
CA LYS A 56 -28.93 -25.13 53.67
C LYS A 56 -28.61 -24.00 52.68
N VAL A 57 -28.70 -22.74 53.10
CA VAL A 57 -28.36 -21.58 52.25
C VAL A 57 -26.88 -21.57 51.89
N VAL A 58 -26.00 -21.93 52.83
CA VAL A 58 -24.55 -22.04 52.58
C VAL A 58 -24.25 -23.17 51.60
N ASP A 59 -24.86 -24.35 51.77
CA ASP A 59 -24.68 -25.50 50.88
C ASP A 59 -25.19 -25.18 49.46
N GLU A 60 -26.36 -24.56 49.34
CA GLU A 60 -26.92 -24.09 48.07
C GLU A 60 -26.00 -23.05 47.41
N SER A 61 -25.45 -22.10 48.18
CA SER A 61 -24.53 -21.08 47.68
C SER A 61 -23.19 -21.66 47.24
N VAL A 62 -22.64 -22.60 48.01
CA VAL A 62 -21.38 -23.29 47.68
C VAL A 62 -21.56 -24.18 46.44
N SER A 63 -22.69 -24.89 46.34
CA SER A 63 -23.02 -25.68 45.15
C SER A 63 -23.14 -24.78 43.91
N SER A 64 -23.85 -23.67 44.02
CA SER A 64 -24.00 -22.70 42.93
C SER A 64 -22.66 -22.09 42.50
N LEU A 65 -21.77 -21.77 43.45
CA LEU A 65 -20.41 -21.31 43.15
C LEU A 65 -19.59 -22.41 42.46
N HIS A 66 -19.71 -23.65 42.90
CA HIS A 66 -19.03 -24.79 42.28
C HIS A 66 -19.48 -24.97 40.82
N ASP A 67 -20.78 -24.90 40.57
CA ASP A 67 -21.35 -24.98 39.22
C ASP A 67 -20.88 -23.81 38.35
N GLY A 68 -20.87 -22.58 38.89
CA GLY A 68 -20.35 -21.40 38.20
C GLY A 68 -18.86 -21.52 37.84
N ILE A 69 -18.04 -22.05 38.75
CA ILE A 69 -16.61 -22.32 38.50
C ILE A 69 -16.45 -23.38 37.40
N ASN A 70 -17.25 -24.44 37.44
CA ASN A 70 -17.19 -25.50 36.42
C ASN A 70 -17.62 -24.98 35.05
N GLN A 71 -18.67 -24.16 34.97
CA GLN A 71 -19.10 -23.55 33.72
C GLN A 71 -18.01 -22.62 33.17
N LEU A 72 -17.45 -21.75 34.01
CA LEU A 72 -16.38 -20.84 33.61
C LEU A 72 -15.13 -21.60 33.11
N LYS A 73 -14.80 -22.74 33.73
CA LYS A 73 -13.72 -23.61 33.27
C LYS A 73 -13.99 -24.17 31.87
N VAL A 74 -15.22 -24.60 31.59
CA VAL A 74 -15.62 -25.10 30.28
C VAL A 74 -15.55 -24.00 29.23
N ASP A 75 -16.15 -22.84 29.52
CA ASP A 75 -16.18 -21.70 28.60
C ASP A 75 -14.77 -21.20 28.27
N LEU A 76 -13.90 -21.12 29.28
CA LEU A 76 -12.50 -20.75 29.09
C LEU A 76 -11.73 -21.78 28.26
N GLY A 77 -11.99 -23.08 28.48
CA GLY A 77 -11.38 -24.15 27.69
C GLY A 77 -11.75 -24.04 26.20
N GLN A 78 -13.03 -23.80 25.90
CA GLN A 78 -13.50 -23.60 24.53
C GLN A 78 -12.91 -22.33 23.89
N ALA A 79 -12.85 -21.23 24.65
CA ALA A 79 -12.26 -19.99 24.18
C ALA A 79 -10.77 -20.16 23.85
N ILE A 80 -10.01 -20.88 24.70
CA ILE A 80 -8.59 -21.18 24.46
C ILE A 80 -8.43 -22.02 23.19
N GLU A 81 -9.21 -23.08 23.01
CA GLU A 81 -9.13 -23.93 21.82
C GLU A 81 -9.46 -23.15 20.55
N PHE A 82 -10.49 -22.30 20.59
CA PHE A 82 -10.85 -21.44 19.47
C PHE A 82 -9.73 -20.45 19.12
N GLN A 83 -9.12 -19.81 20.13
CA GLN A 83 -8.02 -18.89 19.89
C GLN A 83 -6.77 -19.61 19.38
N ALA A 84 -6.48 -20.82 19.87
CA ALA A 84 -5.36 -21.63 19.37
C ALA A 84 -5.51 -21.91 17.86
N LYS A 85 -6.68 -22.38 17.42
CA LYS A 85 -6.96 -22.60 15.98
C LYS A 85 -6.79 -21.32 15.16
N ARG A 86 -7.28 -20.20 15.69
CA ARG A 86 -7.14 -18.91 15.01
C ARG A 86 -5.68 -18.45 14.92
N ILE A 87 -4.86 -18.73 15.94
CA ILE A 87 -3.43 -18.45 15.90
C ILE A 87 -2.77 -19.31 14.83
N ASP A 88 -3.04 -20.61 14.78
CA ASP A 88 -2.49 -21.53 13.76
C ASP A 88 -2.84 -21.06 12.33
N ASP A 89 -4.10 -20.68 12.09
CA ASP A 89 -4.55 -20.14 10.80
C ASP A 89 -3.82 -18.84 10.41
N LEU A 90 -3.58 -17.96 11.38
CA LEU A 90 -2.87 -16.70 11.17
C LEU A 90 -1.39 -16.93 10.90
N GLU A 91 -0.76 -17.86 11.61
CA GLU A 91 0.64 -18.25 11.40
C GLU A 91 0.83 -18.86 10.00
N SER A 92 -0.09 -19.74 9.56
CA SER A 92 -0.07 -20.29 8.20
C SER A 92 -0.18 -19.19 7.15
N LYS A 93 -1.15 -18.28 7.29
CA LYS A 93 -1.32 -17.14 6.35
C LYS A 93 -0.10 -16.21 6.34
N MET A 94 0.52 -16.01 7.51
CA MET A 94 1.73 -15.21 7.62
C MET A 94 2.89 -15.88 6.88
N ALA A 95 3.05 -17.19 7.00
CA ALA A 95 4.06 -17.95 6.26
C ALA A 95 3.86 -17.83 4.74
N ASP A 96 2.62 -17.95 4.26
CA ASP A 96 2.29 -17.80 2.84
C ASP A 96 2.61 -16.38 2.34
N ILE A 97 2.19 -15.35 3.07
CA ILE A 97 2.46 -13.95 2.73
C ILE A 97 3.96 -13.67 2.68
N LEU A 98 4.74 -14.21 3.64
CA LEU A 98 6.19 -14.04 3.63
C LEU A 98 6.84 -14.73 2.42
N SER A 99 6.35 -15.93 2.06
CA SER A 99 6.78 -16.62 0.85
C SER A 99 6.50 -15.77 -0.40
N ASP A 100 5.27 -15.29 -0.57
CA ASP A 100 4.88 -14.45 -1.69
C ASP A 100 5.68 -13.14 -1.73
N HIS A 101 5.89 -12.50 -0.60
CA HIS A 101 6.69 -11.28 -0.51
C HIS A 101 8.12 -11.52 -1.00
N THR A 102 8.77 -12.60 -0.57
CA THR A 102 10.13 -12.94 -1.05
C THR A 102 10.16 -13.23 -2.55
N ASN A 103 9.16 -13.96 -3.06
CA ASN A 103 9.02 -14.26 -4.49
C ASN A 103 8.82 -12.99 -5.32
N PHE A 104 7.95 -12.09 -4.89
CA PHE A 104 7.71 -10.82 -5.57
C PHE A 104 8.92 -9.91 -5.51
N HIS A 105 9.60 -9.83 -4.37
CA HIS A 105 10.82 -9.05 -4.23
C HIS A 105 11.90 -9.53 -5.21
N ALA A 106 12.15 -10.85 -5.28
CA ALA A 106 13.09 -11.43 -6.23
C ALA A 106 12.70 -11.15 -7.69
N LYS A 107 11.41 -11.20 -8.02
CA LYS A 107 10.90 -10.88 -9.35
C LYS A 107 11.09 -9.41 -9.71
N ILE A 108 10.83 -8.49 -8.78
CA ILE A 108 11.04 -7.06 -8.97
C ILE A 108 12.52 -6.78 -9.24
N SER A 109 13.43 -7.28 -8.40
CA SER A 109 14.87 -7.07 -8.61
C SER A 109 15.37 -7.63 -9.95
N ARG A 110 14.83 -8.79 -10.37
CA ARG A 110 15.16 -9.36 -11.68
C ARG A 110 14.65 -8.49 -12.84
N LEU A 111 13.45 -7.94 -12.72
CA LEU A 111 12.88 -7.07 -13.74
C LEU A 111 13.61 -5.73 -13.84
N GLU A 112 13.98 -5.14 -12.70
CA GLU A 112 14.78 -3.92 -12.65
C GLU A 112 16.14 -4.10 -13.34
N SER A 113 16.85 -5.18 -13.01
CA SER A 113 18.14 -5.49 -13.65
C SER A 113 17.99 -5.76 -15.15
N ALA A 114 16.94 -6.47 -15.56
CA ALA A 114 16.67 -6.70 -16.97
C ALA A 114 16.33 -5.40 -17.72
N LEU A 115 15.61 -4.48 -17.09
CA LEU A 115 15.26 -3.19 -17.67
C LEU A 115 16.52 -2.34 -17.88
N GLU A 116 17.40 -2.26 -16.88
CA GLU A 116 18.67 -1.55 -16.98
C GLU A 116 19.54 -2.09 -18.13
N GLN A 117 19.69 -3.42 -18.20
CA GLN A 117 20.42 -4.08 -19.31
C GLN A 117 19.81 -3.74 -20.67
N LYS A 118 18.47 -3.72 -20.77
CA LYS A 118 17.78 -3.39 -22.02
C LYS A 118 17.96 -1.93 -22.41
N ASP A 119 17.95 -1.01 -21.46
CA ASP A 119 18.20 0.41 -21.73
C ASP A 119 19.64 0.64 -22.23
N GLU A 120 20.62 -0.05 -21.64
CA GLU A 120 22.00 -0.03 -22.12
C GLU A 120 22.15 -0.60 -23.55
N GLU A 121 21.51 -1.73 -23.83
CA GLU A 121 21.48 -2.33 -25.17
C GLU A 121 20.83 -1.41 -26.19
N LEU A 122 19.68 -0.81 -25.85
CA LEU A 122 18.96 0.15 -26.70
C LEU A 122 19.84 1.36 -27.00
N ASN A 123 20.49 1.93 -25.99
CA ASN A 123 21.38 3.07 -26.18
C ASN A 123 22.59 2.69 -27.06
N LYS A 124 23.15 1.49 -26.90
CA LYS A 124 24.24 0.99 -27.76
C LYS A 124 23.79 0.86 -29.21
N LEU A 125 22.61 0.29 -29.47
CA LEU A 125 22.04 0.18 -30.81
C LEU A 125 21.76 1.56 -31.42
N GLU A 126 21.22 2.47 -30.61
CA GLU A 126 20.96 3.84 -31.03
C GLU A 126 22.25 4.59 -31.39
N ARG A 127 23.31 4.47 -30.57
CA ARG A 127 24.66 4.99 -30.87
C ARG A 127 25.18 4.46 -32.20
N MET A 128 25.01 3.17 -32.47
CA MET A 128 25.44 2.57 -33.74
C MET A 128 24.65 3.12 -34.94
N SER A 129 23.33 3.29 -34.78
CA SER A 129 22.47 3.88 -35.80
C SER A 129 22.83 5.34 -36.10
N ARG A 130 23.06 6.14 -35.04
CA ARG A 130 23.41 7.56 -35.13
C ARG A 130 24.89 7.83 -35.44
N ARG A 131 25.74 6.79 -35.44
CA ARG A 131 27.20 6.92 -35.57
C ARG A 131 27.63 7.76 -36.77
N ASN A 132 26.96 7.63 -37.91
CA ASN A 132 27.28 8.36 -39.15
C ASN A 132 26.52 9.68 -39.29
N ASN A 133 25.71 10.06 -38.31
CA ASN A 133 24.88 11.23 -38.36
C ASN A 133 25.60 12.44 -37.74
N PHE A 134 25.28 13.63 -38.23
CA PHE A 134 25.58 14.91 -37.59
C PHE A 134 24.42 15.88 -37.78
N ARG A 135 24.39 16.94 -36.97
CA ARG A 135 23.33 17.95 -37.00
C ARG A 135 23.91 19.31 -37.34
N ILE A 136 23.25 20.03 -38.24
CA ILE A 136 23.50 21.44 -38.50
C ILE A 136 22.45 22.24 -37.73
N VAL A 137 22.93 23.12 -36.85
CA VAL A 137 22.12 23.89 -35.91
C VAL A 137 22.20 25.36 -36.28
N GLY A 138 21.05 26.04 -36.31
CA GLY A 138 20.97 27.48 -36.60
C GLY A 138 20.88 27.83 -38.08
N TYR A 139 20.94 26.85 -38.99
CA TYR A 139 20.79 27.13 -40.43
C TYR A 139 19.36 27.62 -40.72
N PRO A 140 19.18 28.82 -41.31
CA PRO A 140 17.87 29.45 -41.49
C PRO A 140 16.96 28.59 -42.35
N LYS A 141 15.65 28.62 -42.09
CA LYS A 141 14.66 27.89 -42.88
C LYS A 141 14.20 28.78 -44.04
N LEU A 142 14.42 28.32 -45.27
CA LEU A 142 13.95 29.03 -46.46
C LEU A 142 12.56 28.51 -46.89
N HIS A 143 11.80 29.35 -47.58
CA HIS A 143 10.52 28.93 -48.15
C HIS A 143 10.78 27.97 -49.32
N GLN A 144 10.14 26.80 -49.32
CA GLN A 144 10.35 25.74 -50.33
C GLN A 144 11.83 25.33 -50.49
N GLU A 145 12.54 25.17 -49.38
CA GLU A 145 13.94 24.73 -49.40
C GLU A 145 14.08 23.27 -49.85
N ASN A 146 15.10 22.99 -50.66
CA ASN A 146 15.62 21.64 -50.85
C ASN A 146 16.82 21.45 -49.92
N VAL A 147 16.61 20.65 -48.87
CA VAL A 147 17.65 20.39 -47.86
C VAL A 147 18.84 19.65 -48.46
N GLU A 148 18.63 18.81 -49.47
CA GLU A 148 19.72 18.09 -50.14
C GLU A 148 20.64 19.04 -50.90
N ASP A 149 20.09 20.00 -51.62
CA ASP A 149 20.86 21.00 -52.39
C ASP A 149 21.64 21.90 -51.43
N ILE A 150 21.01 22.38 -50.35
CA ILE A 150 21.69 23.14 -49.29
C ILE A 150 22.91 22.39 -48.76
N VAL A 151 22.72 21.12 -48.36
CA VAL A 151 23.81 20.34 -47.77
C VAL A 151 24.91 20.10 -48.81
N ARG A 152 24.53 19.69 -50.03
CA ARG A 152 25.45 19.29 -51.10
C ARG A 152 26.23 20.45 -51.69
N ASP A 153 25.58 21.58 -51.93
CA ASP A 153 26.11 22.68 -52.73
C ASP A 153 26.67 23.81 -51.87
N GLU A 154 26.15 23.99 -50.65
CA GLU A 154 26.61 25.06 -49.76
C GLU A 154 27.50 24.57 -48.62
N ILE A 155 27.17 23.42 -48.00
CA ILE A 155 27.82 23.00 -46.74
C ILE A 155 29.00 22.07 -46.99
N ILE A 156 28.81 21.00 -47.77
CA ILE A 156 29.87 20.02 -48.05
C ILE A 156 31.11 20.64 -48.72
N PRO A 157 31.00 21.56 -49.69
CA PRO A 157 32.17 22.14 -50.35
C PRO A 157 33.09 22.94 -49.43
N LEU A 158 32.58 23.42 -48.28
CA LEU A 158 33.38 24.14 -47.29
C LEU A 158 34.47 23.25 -46.65
N PHE A 159 34.33 21.93 -46.72
CA PHE A 159 35.25 20.98 -46.09
C PHE A 159 36.42 20.55 -46.99
N GLY A 160 36.66 21.26 -48.10
CA GLY A 160 37.89 21.19 -48.92
C GLY A 160 38.03 19.95 -49.81
N ASP A 161 37.56 18.78 -49.34
CA ASP A 161 37.56 17.51 -50.07
C ASP A 161 36.13 17.05 -50.39
N SER A 162 35.33 17.89 -51.06
CA SER A 162 33.94 17.59 -51.43
C SER A 162 33.79 16.25 -52.17
N ASN A 163 34.80 15.87 -52.98
CA ASN A 163 34.80 14.60 -53.72
C ASN A 163 34.83 13.35 -52.82
N GLY A 164 35.24 13.50 -51.56
CA GLY A 164 35.37 12.39 -50.61
C GLY A 164 34.24 12.31 -49.59
N ILE A 165 33.25 13.22 -49.61
CA ILE A 165 32.14 13.25 -48.66
C ILE A 165 30.82 12.96 -49.40
N VAL A 166 30.20 11.85 -49.04
CA VAL A 166 28.94 11.38 -49.63
C VAL A 166 27.87 11.36 -48.55
N VAL A 167 26.80 12.10 -48.80
CA VAL A 167 25.61 12.15 -47.94
C VAL A 167 24.61 11.12 -48.46
N GLU A 168 24.16 10.22 -47.58
CA GLU A 168 23.12 9.23 -47.91
C GLU A 168 21.72 9.86 -47.86
N ARG A 169 21.48 10.67 -46.83
CA ARG A 169 20.19 11.30 -46.57
C ARG A 169 20.38 12.55 -45.73
N CYS A 170 19.57 13.56 -46.00
CA CYS A 170 19.40 14.68 -45.09
C CYS A 170 17.95 15.18 -45.08
N HIS A 171 17.55 15.76 -43.97
CA HIS A 171 16.21 16.35 -43.80
C HIS A 171 16.20 17.29 -42.59
N ARG A 172 15.21 18.17 -42.52
CA ARG A 172 14.91 18.91 -41.29
C ARG A 172 14.39 17.95 -40.22
N ASP A 173 14.97 18.01 -39.04
CA ASP A 173 14.60 17.19 -37.89
C ASP A 173 14.17 18.06 -36.70
N GLY A 174 13.06 17.66 -36.07
CA GLY A 174 12.42 18.38 -34.97
C GLY A 174 11.44 19.49 -35.41
N ARG A 175 10.85 20.18 -34.42
CA ARG A 175 9.80 21.18 -34.63
C ARG A 175 10.29 22.64 -34.65
N GLY A 176 11.59 22.87 -34.39
CA GLY A 176 12.11 24.19 -34.06
C GLY A 176 11.67 24.63 -32.65
N PHE A 177 12.33 25.62 -32.06
CA PHE A 177 12.01 26.10 -30.71
C PHE A 177 12.35 27.58 -30.53
N ASN A 178 11.44 28.36 -29.93
CA ASN A 178 11.62 29.81 -29.67
C ASN A 178 12.11 30.60 -30.89
N GLY A 179 11.46 30.43 -32.04
CA GLY A 179 11.84 31.10 -33.28
C GLY A 179 13.10 30.54 -33.95
N ARG A 180 13.76 29.54 -33.36
CA ARG A 180 14.89 28.85 -34.00
C ARG A 180 14.39 27.79 -34.98
N PRO A 181 14.96 27.71 -36.19
CA PRO A 181 14.58 26.71 -37.18
C PRO A 181 14.92 25.29 -36.68
N PRO A 182 14.19 24.26 -37.15
CA PRO A 182 14.59 22.87 -36.93
C PRO A 182 16.00 22.60 -37.43
N HIS A 183 16.70 21.67 -36.77
CA HIS A 183 18.05 21.30 -37.19
C HIS A 183 18.00 20.56 -38.52
N ILE A 184 19.08 20.57 -39.29
CA ILE A 184 19.23 19.64 -40.42
C ILE A 184 19.97 18.42 -39.90
N LEU A 185 19.34 17.25 -39.98
CA LEU A 185 19.98 15.97 -39.69
C LEU A 185 20.57 15.43 -40.99
N VAL A 186 21.87 15.13 -40.96
CA VAL A 186 22.61 14.62 -42.12
C VAL A 186 23.23 13.28 -41.77
N ARG A 187 23.09 12.31 -42.67
CA ARG A 187 23.74 11.01 -42.56
C ARG A 187 24.81 10.86 -43.64
N CYS A 188 26.05 10.64 -43.21
CA CYS A 188 27.15 10.28 -44.11
C CYS A 188 27.11 8.80 -44.48
N LEU A 189 27.60 8.47 -45.67
CA LEU A 189 27.83 7.09 -46.10
C LEU A 189 28.84 6.36 -45.19
N SER A 190 29.84 7.07 -44.67
CA SER A 190 30.90 6.50 -43.83
C SER A 190 31.12 7.30 -42.55
N TYR A 191 31.41 6.57 -41.46
CA TYR A 191 31.86 7.17 -40.20
C TYR A 191 33.11 8.03 -40.38
N ARG A 192 34.03 7.64 -41.28
CA ARG A 192 35.27 8.37 -41.54
C ARG A 192 35.00 9.77 -42.08
N MET A 193 34.00 9.90 -42.95
CA MET A 193 33.56 11.20 -43.49
C MET A 193 33.01 12.09 -42.38
N LYS A 194 32.12 11.56 -41.55
CA LYS A 194 31.63 12.29 -40.37
C LYS A 194 32.80 12.75 -39.49
N VAL A 195 33.76 11.89 -39.18
CA VAL A 195 34.92 12.25 -38.34
C VAL A 195 35.71 13.39 -38.97
N ASN A 196 35.91 13.40 -40.29
CA ASN A 196 36.60 14.49 -40.99
C ASN A 196 35.84 15.83 -40.83
N ILE A 197 34.54 15.84 -41.12
CA ILE A 197 33.66 17.00 -40.91
C ILE A 197 33.77 17.47 -39.46
N MET A 198 33.65 16.53 -38.50
CA MET A 198 33.66 16.84 -37.09
C MET A 198 35.00 17.43 -36.62
N LYS A 199 36.13 16.98 -37.14
CA LYS A 199 37.44 17.55 -36.79
C LYS A 199 37.59 19.00 -37.30
N ASN A 200 37.15 19.26 -38.52
CA ASN A 200 37.42 20.55 -39.19
C ASN A 200 36.33 21.60 -38.98
N ARG A 201 35.13 21.21 -38.50
CA ARG A 201 33.93 22.08 -38.41
C ARG A 201 34.16 23.42 -37.72
N ARG A 202 34.98 23.47 -36.67
CA ARG A 202 35.22 24.72 -35.91
C ARG A 202 35.97 25.74 -36.74
N THR A 203 36.97 25.29 -37.50
CA THR A 203 37.79 26.15 -38.36
C THR A 203 37.01 26.56 -39.61
N VAL A 204 36.36 25.60 -40.25
CA VAL A 204 35.62 25.80 -41.51
C VAL A 204 34.40 26.71 -41.32
N LEU A 205 33.69 26.59 -40.20
CA LEU A 205 32.49 27.36 -39.91
C LEU A 205 32.75 28.60 -39.05
N TYR A 206 34.01 29.01 -38.92
CA TYR A 206 34.33 30.22 -38.16
C TYR A 206 33.65 31.45 -38.79
N GLY A 207 32.92 32.20 -37.97
CA GLY A 207 32.17 33.39 -38.43
C GLY A 207 30.85 33.10 -39.15
N LYS A 208 30.38 31.84 -39.20
CA LYS A 208 29.03 31.50 -39.69
C LYS A 208 28.02 31.55 -38.55
N ASP A 209 26.77 31.90 -38.87
CA ASP A 209 25.64 31.94 -37.92
C ASP A 209 25.08 30.56 -37.54
N TYR A 210 25.67 29.50 -38.08
CA TYR A 210 25.29 28.12 -37.84
C TYR A 210 26.51 27.27 -37.48
N PHE A 211 26.28 26.15 -36.80
CA PHE A 211 27.35 25.26 -36.38
C PHE A 211 26.93 23.79 -36.51
N ILE A 212 27.92 22.91 -36.59
CA ILE A 212 27.72 21.46 -36.66
C ILE A 212 27.98 20.82 -35.30
N VAL A 213 27.09 19.92 -34.91
CA VAL A 213 27.22 19.09 -33.70
C VAL A 213 27.02 17.61 -34.01
N ASP A 214 27.46 16.78 -33.09
CA ASP A 214 27.24 15.34 -33.15
C ASP A 214 25.76 15.01 -32.87
N ASP A 215 25.24 13.98 -33.52
CA ASP A 215 23.91 13.42 -33.27
C ASP A 215 23.99 12.36 -32.16
N LEU A 216 24.12 12.83 -30.93
CA LEU A 216 24.23 11.97 -29.75
C LEU A 216 22.85 11.46 -29.29
N THR A 217 22.84 10.31 -28.61
CA THR A 217 21.63 9.79 -27.95
C THR A 217 21.24 10.70 -26.78
N LYS A 218 20.02 10.54 -26.26
CA LYS A 218 19.57 11.33 -25.11
C LYS A 218 20.44 11.10 -23.88
N MET A 219 20.86 9.86 -23.65
CA MET A 219 21.75 9.51 -22.53
C MET A 219 23.12 10.18 -22.67
N ASP A 220 23.73 10.09 -23.85
CA ASP A 220 25.05 10.67 -24.11
C ASP A 220 25.02 12.22 -24.04
N LEU A 221 23.91 12.82 -24.48
CA LEU A 221 23.67 14.26 -24.33
C LEU A 221 23.53 14.66 -22.86
N ALA A 222 22.88 13.84 -22.03
CA ALA A 222 22.74 14.10 -20.61
C ALA A 222 24.08 13.95 -19.88
N GLU A 223 24.88 12.93 -20.24
CA GLU A 223 26.22 12.72 -19.70
C GLU A 223 27.16 13.88 -20.03
N ARG A 224 27.14 14.39 -21.27
CA ARG A 224 27.97 15.53 -21.68
C ARG A 224 27.57 16.87 -21.04
N LYS A 225 26.36 16.97 -20.49
CA LYS A 225 25.88 18.17 -19.79
C LYS A 225 26.22 18.18 -18.30
N LYS A 226 26.58 17.02 -17.73
CA LYS A 226 27.13 16.91 -16.39
C LYS A 226 28.55 17.47 -16.39
#